data_AF-A0A1Q3LJ59-F1
#
_entry.id   AF-A0A1Q3LJ59-F1
#
_cell.length_a   1.000
_cell.length_b   1.000
_cell.length_c   1.000
_cell.angle_alpha   90.00
_cell.angle_beta   90.00
_cell.angle_gamma   90.00
#
_symmetry.space_group_name_H-M   'P 1'
#
loop_
_entity.id
_entity.type
_entity.pdbx_description
1 polymer ?
#
loop_
_entity_poly.entity_id
_entity_poly.type
_entity_poly.pdbx_seq_one_letter_code
_entity_poly.pdbx_strand_id
1 'polypeptide(L)'
;MGAGFVWTAERIAAKSIDEVRNVRENAAKLGHADIVALCDADLSRRNPPKIRKVSGRESKGRNVLGFHFVCPKDIGVTPTSDGRCWTGIWVVDERHAALAPAVGAYVALHVSKTAPSYLRGAVKDWRVKPRNLSPATGQQTKIKKGIEFLIEPGGEPLPWRGEGAGEKGYYYGEDQLPPD
;
A
#
# COMPACT_ATOMS: atom_id res chain seq x y z
N MET A 1 -31.67 41.71 2.22
CA MET A 1 -31.60 40.27 2.55
C MET A 1 -30.30 39.73 1.97
N GLY A 2 -29.25 39.66 2.79
CA GLY A 2 -27.95 39.16 2.34
C GLY A 2 -28.04 37.65 2.12
N ALA A 3 -27.67 37.17 0.94
CA ALA A 3 -27.55 35.75 0.67
C ALA A 3 -26.64 35.14 1.74
N GLY A 4 -27.22 34.29 2.60
CA GLY A 4 -26.48 33.60 3.64
C GLY A 4 -25.30 32.88 3.01
N PHE A 5 -24.11 33.12 3.53
CA PHE A 5 -22.90 32.46 3.06
C PHE A 5 -23.00 30.97 3.39
N VAL A 6 -23.43 30.15 2.41
CA VAL A 6 -23.54 28.70 2.59
C VAL A 6 -22.17 28.05 2.35
N TRP A 7 -21.69 27.30 3.34
CA TRP A 7 -20.51 26.46 3.22
C TRP A 7 -20.91 25.15 2.55
N THR A 8 -20.20 24.81 1.46
CA THR A 8 -20.39 23.55 0.73
C THR A 8 -19.06 22.82 0.57
N ALA A 9 -19.11 21.51 0.34
CA ALA A 9 -17.93 20.68 0.13
C ALA A 9 -17.06 21.17 -1.04
N GLU A 10 -17.66 21.67 -2.11
CA GLU A 10 -16.97 22.21 -3.29
C GLU A 10 -16.20 23.50 -2.96
N ARG A 11 -16.77 24.36 -2.13
CA ARG A 11 -16.12 25.60 -1.68
C ARG A 11 -14.95 25.34 -0.75
N ILE A 12 -15.05 24.31 0.09
CA ILE A 12 -13.94 23.86 0.95
C ILE A 12 -12.85 23.24 0.09
N ALA A 13 -13.20 22.42 -0.92
CA ALA A 13 -12.27 21.82 -1.87
C ALA A 13 -11.48 22.85 -2.70
N ALA A 14 -12.08 23.99 -3.02
CA ALA A 14 -11.43 25.07 -3.78
C ALA A 14 -10.38 25.87 -2.99
N LYS A 15 -10.34 25.74 -1.65
CA LYS A 15 -9.39 26.44 -0.78
C LYS A 15 -8.07 25.69 -0.62
N SER A 16 -7.01 26.38 -0.22
CA SER A 16 -5.75 25.75 0.19
C SER A 16 -5.88 25.00 1.52
N ILE A 17 -4.96 24.08 1.82
CA ILE A 17 -5.00 23.27 3.06
C ILE A 17 -4.96 24.16 4.32
N ASP A 18 -4.11 25.20 4.32
CA ASP A 18 -4.00 26.12 5.45
C ASP A 18 -5.27 26.95 5.63
N GLU A 19 -5.92 27.36 4.55
CA GLU A 19 -7.22 28.02 4.61
C GLU A 19 -8.32 27.09 5.14
N VAL A 20 -8.36 25.82 4.72
CA VAL A 20 -9.34 24.84 5.24
C VAL A 20 -9.14 24.62 6.75
N ARG A 21 -7.90 24.59 7.23
CA ARG A 21 -7.59 24.53 8.67
C ARG A 21 -8.08 25.76 9.43
N ASN A 22 -7.87 26.95 8.88
CA ASN A 22 -8.35 28.19 9.49
C ASN A 22 -9.89 28.24 9.53
N VAL A 23 -10.57 27.81 8.46
CA VAL A 23 -12.03 27.71 8.42
C VAL A 23 -12.55 26.73 9.47
N ARG A 24 -11.93 25.56 9.60
CA ARG A 24 -12.25 24.56 10.63
C ARG A 24 -12.13 25.14 12.04
N GLU A 25 -11.02 25.81 12.35
CA GLU A 25 -10.78 26.38 13.68
C GLU A 25 -11.79 27.48 14.02
N ASN A 26 -12.09 28.35 13.06
CA ASN A 26 -13.09 29.40 13.24
C ASN A 26 -14.51 28.82 13.39
N ALA A 27 -14.86 27.80 12.60
CA ALA A 27 -16.15 27.11 12.72
C ALA A 27 -16.29 26.40 14.07
N ALA A 28 -15.21 25.79 14.58
CA ALA A 28 -15.19 25.16 15.89
C ALA A 28 -15.38 26.17 17.02
N LYS A 29 -14.71 27.34 16.95
CA LYS A 29 -14.88 28.45 17.91
C LYS A 29 -16.31 29.01 17.92
N LEU A 30 -16.99 28.96 16.77
CA LEU A 30 -18.36 29.46 16.58
C LEU A 30 -19.44 28.36 16.77
N GLY A 31 -19.04 27.12 17.05
CA GLY A 31 -19.99 26.01 17.29
C GLY A 31 -20.67 25.44 16.04
N HIS A 32 -20.17 25.73 14.84
CA HIS A 32 -20.73 25.24 13.58
C HIS A 32 -20.18 23.84 13.22
N ALA A 33 -20.77 22.81 13.83
CA ALA A 33 -20.33 21.42 13.68
C ALA A 33 -20.44 20.87 12.24
N ASP A 34 -21.39 21.36 11.46
CA ASP A 34 -21.61 21.03 10.05
C ASP A 34 -20.43 21.48 9.17
N ILE A 35 -19.92 22.70 9.38
CA ILE A 35 -18.76 23.22 8.66
C ILE A 35 -17.48 22.49 9.09
N VAL A 36 -17.33 22.19 10.38
CA VAL A 36 -16.21 21.39 10.90
C VAL A 36 -16.17 20.01 10.25
N ALA A 37 -17.31 19.33 10.14
CA ALA A 37 -17.40 18.01 9.51
C ALA A 37 -17.01 18.05 8.02
N LEU A 38 -17.43 19.08 7.29
CA LEU A 38 -17.05 19.26 5.89
C LEU A 38 -15.54 19.52 5.73
N CYS A 39 -14.95 20.34 6.60
CA CYS A 39 -13.51 20.57 6.62
C CYS A 39 -12.73 19.31 7.00
N ASP A 40 -13.20 18.53 7.99
CA ASP A 40 -12.56 17.30 8.42
C ASP A 40 -12.62 16.22 7.33
N ALA A 41 -13.74 16.12 6.59
CA ALA A 41 -13.86 15.23 5.44
C ALA A 41 -12.90 15.63 4.31
N ASP A 42 -12.77 16.93 4.01
CA ASP A 42 -11.86 17.42 2.97
C ASP A 42 -10.39 17.28 3.37
N LEU A 43 -10.02 17.60 4.62
CA LEU A 43 -8.67 17.41 5.15
C LEU A 43 -8.29 15.92 5.17
N SER A 44 -9.22 15.04 5.55
CA SER A 44 -9.01 13.59 5.49
C SER A 44 -8.89 13.09 4.05
N ARG A 45 -9.57 13.70 3.08
CA ARG A 45 -9.43 13.36 1.66
C ARG A 45 -8.08 13.80 1.08
N ARG A 46 -7.60 14.99 1.45
CA ARG A 46 -6.32 15.56 0.97
C ARG A 46 -5.10 14.95 1.65
N ASN A 47 -5.23 14.60 2.92
CA ASN A 47 -4.19 13.98 3.71
C ASN A 47 -4.81 12.79 4.44
N PRO A 48 -5.07 11.67 3.72
CA PRO A 48 -5.61 10.46 4.32
C PRO A 48 -4.77 10.12 5.55
N PRO A 49 -5.40 9.74 6.68
CA PRO A 49 -4.68 9.49 7.91
C PRO A 49 -3.52 8.54 7.61
N LYS A 50 -2.30 9.08 7.71
CA LYS A 50 -1.09 8.29 7.63
C LYS A 50 -1.20 7.29 8.77
N ILE A 51 -1.51 6.04 8.44
CA ILE A 51 -1.47 4.91 9.37
C ILE A 51 -0.18 5.08 10.16
N ARG A 52 -0.32 5.19 11.49
CA ARG A 52 0.76 5.60 12.39
C ARG A 52 2.03 4.83 12.06
N LYS A 53 3.08 5.57 11.71
CA LYS A 53 4.43 5.04 11.55
C LYS A 53 4.87 4.50 12.91
N VAL A 54 4.90 3.19 13.08
CA VAL A 54 5.75 2.60 14.13
C VAL A 54 7.17 2.75 13.62
N SER A 55 7.86 3.77 14.13
CA SER A 55 9.24 4.05 13.79
C SER A 55 10.12 2.88 14.21
N GLY A 56 10.82 2.31 13.24
CA GLY A 56 12.15 1.70 13.37
C GLY A 56 12.44 0.94 14.66
N ARG A 57 12.08 -0.34 14.68
CA ARG A 57 12.89 -1.35 15.35
C ARG A 57 13.13 -2.43 14.33
N GLU A 58 14.40 -2.78 14.09
CA GLU A 58 14.75 -4.00 13.38
C GLU A 58 13.85 -5.13 13.89
N SER A 59 13.05 -5.71 13.00
CA SER A 59 12.18 -6.84 13.27
C SER A 59 13.01 -8.10 13.47
N LYS A 60 13.83 -8.13 14.54
CA LYS A 60 14.47 -9.36 15.00
C LYS A 60 13.35 -10.32 15.42
N GLY A 61 13.06 -11.29 14.56
CA GLY A 61 12.15 -12.40 14.84
C GLY A 61 10.74 -12.34 14.23
N ARG A 62 10.40 -11.39 13.35
CA ARG A 62 9.08 -11.42 12.67
C ARG A 62 9.23 -11.81 11.20
N ASN A 63 8.56 -12.89 10.81
CA ASN A 63 8.51 -13.34 9.42
C ASN A 63 7.53 -12.47 8.60
N VAL A 64 7.88 -12.24 7.32
CA VAL A 64 6.97 -11.59 6.37
C VAL A 64 5.94 -12.62 5.93
N LEU A 65 4.67 -12.37 6.26
CA LEU A 65 3.55 -13.22 5.86
C LEU A 65 2.86 -12.71 4.59
N GLY A 66 3.00 -11.42 4.26
CA GLY A 66 2.37 -10.82 3.09
C GLY A 66 3.30 -9.86 2.37
N PHE A 67 3.38 -10.02 1.04
CA PHE A 67 4.08 -9.12 0.13
C PHE A 67 3.05 -8.35 -0.67
N HIS A 68 2.92 -7.05 -0.41
CA HIS A 68 2.01 -6.18 -1.14
C HIS A 68 2.78 -5.34 -2.14
N PHE A 69 2.38 -5.38 -3.42
CA PHE A 69 3.02 -4.65 -4.50
C PHE A 69 2.03 -3.82 -5.29
N VAL A 70 2.43 -2.61 -5.67
CA VAL A 70 1.73 -1.82 -6.68
C VAL A 70 2.22 -2.29 -8.05
N CYS A 71 1.33 -2.89 -8.83
CA CYS A 71 1.58 -3.45 -10.15
C CYS A 71 0.48 -2.95 -11.10
N PRO A 72 0.69 -1.80 -11.77
CA PRO A 72 -0.27 -1.28 -12.73
C PRO A 72 -0.39 -2.23 -13.93
N LYS A 73 -1.61 -2.63 -14.30
CA LYS A 73 -1.92 -3.35 -15.56
C LYS A 73 -1.23 -4.72 -15.73
N ASP A 74 -1.11 -5.50 -14.67
CA ASP A 74 -0.54 -6.88 -14.72
C ASP A 74 0.87 -6.96 -15.31
N ILE A 75 1.62 -5.85 -15.31
CA ILE A 75 2.92 -5.78 -15.98
C ILE A 75 3.88 -6.79 -15.34
N GLY A 76 4.34 -7.74 -16.16
CA GLY A 76 5.30 -8.77 -15.78
C GLY A 76 4.70 -9.98 -15.07
N VAL A 77 3.38 -10.06 -14.90
CA VAL A 77 2.73 -11.28 -14.42
C VAL A 77 2.68 -12.29 -15.57
N THR A 78 3.31 -13.44 -15.39
CA THR A 78 3.43 -14.48 -16.42
C THR A 78 2.73 -15.76 -15.95
N PRO A 79 1.60 -16.18 -16.56
CA PRO A 79 0.92 -17.41 -16.18
C PRO A 79 1.75 -18.64 -16.55
N THR A 80 1.57 -19.72 -15.81
CA THR A 80 2.12 -21.04 -16.10
C THR A 80 0.99 -22.00 -16.48
N SER A 81 1.31 -23.10 -17.15
CA SER A 81 0.31 -24.06 -17.65
C SER A 81 -0.45 -24.81 -16.54
N ASP A 82 0.07 -24.82 -15.31
CA ASP A 82 -0.52 -25.46 -14.13
C ASP A 82 -1.45 -24.51 -13.34
N GLY A 83 -1.82 -23.35 -13.90
CA GLY A 83 -2.71 -22.38 -13.27
C GLY A 83 -2.05 -21.48 -12.23
N ARG A 84 -0.73 -21.61 -12.03
CA ARG A 84 0.08 -20.67 -11.23
C ARG A 84 0.51 -19.47 -12.07
N CYS A 85 1.17 -18.51 -11.45
CA CYS A 85 1.81 -17.42 -12.19
C CYS A 85 3.06 -16.91 -11.50
N TRP A 86 4.03 -16.50 -12.31
CA TRP A 86 5.15 -15.69 -11.86
C TRP A 86 4.72 -14.23 -11.78
N THR A 87 5.04 -13.56 -10.68
CA THR A 87 4.85 -12.10 -10.57
C THR A 87 5.92 -11.35 -11.36
N GLY A 88 5.75 -10.03 -11.50
CA GLY A 88 6.84 -9.15 -11.95
C GLY A 88 8.07 -9.16 -11.03
N ILE A 89 9.09 -8.38 -11.39
CA ILE A 89 10.39 -8.33 -10.71
C ILE A 89 10.38 -7.24 -9.60
N TRP A 90 10.49 -7.69 -8.35
CA TRP A 90 10.41 -6.83 -7.17
C TRP A 90 11.75 -6.64 -6.47
N VAL A 91 12.00 -5.46 -5.93
CA VAL A 91 13.14 -5.24 -5.03
C VAL A 91 12.73 -5.66 -3.62
N VAL A 92 13.09 -6.86 -3.19
CA VAL A 92 12.84 -7.37 -1.84
C VAL A 92 14.11 -7.96 -1.25
N ASP A 93 14.17 -8.06 0.08
CA ASP A 93 15.24 -8.79 0.75
C ASP A 93 15.12 -10.28 0.43
N GLU A 94 16.23 -10.89 0.01
CA GLU A 94 16.29 -12.30 -0.40
C GLU A 94 15.92 -13.24 0.75
N ARG A 95 16.23 -12.89 2.00
CA ARG A 95 15.87 -13.71 3.17
C ARG A 95 14.36 -13.84 3.33
N HIS A 96 13.61 -12.75 3.11
CA HIS A 96 12.16 -12.80 3.16
C HIS A 96 11.59 -13.65 2.02
N ALA A 97 12.17 -13.57 0.81
CA ALA A 97 11.75 -14.39 -0.31
C ALA A 97 12.02 -15.88 -0.07
N ALA A 98 13.20 -16.21 0.47
CA ALA A 98 13.60 -17.58 0.78
C ALA A 98 12.69 -18.25 1.81
N LEU A 99 12.21 -17.50 2.81
CA LEU A 99 11.33 -18.04 3.86
C LEU A 99 9.85 -18.08 3.43
N ALA A 100 9.46 -17.29 2.43
CA ALA A 100 8.06 -17.10 2.05
C ALA A 100 7.28 -18.40 1.77
N PRO A 101 7.79 -19.37 0.98
CA PRO A 101 7.08 -20.63 0.76
C PRO A 101 6.89 -21.43 2.06
N ALA A 102 7.92 -21.48 2.90
CA ALA A 102 7.93 -22.31 4.12
C ALA A 102 6.95 -21.79 5.18
N VAL A 103 6.79 -20.48 5.29
CA VAL A 103 5.85 -19.85 6.26
C VAL A 103 4.45 -19.66 5.69
N GLY A 104 4.18 -20.14 4.47
CA GLY A 104 2.88 -19.97 3.81
C GLY A 104 2.54 -18.50 3.50
N ALA A 105 3.55 -17.68 3.21
CA ALA A 105 3.33 -16.27 2.87
C ALA A 105 2.55 -16.12 1.55
N TYR A 106 1.97 -14.93 1.34
CA TYR A 106 1.22 -14.61 0.13
C TYR A 106 1.75 -13.35 -0.56
N VAL A 107 1.46 -13.23 -1.86
CA VAL A 107 1.60 -11.97 -2.61
C VAL A 107 0.22 -11.39 -2.88
N ALA A 108 0.11 -10.07 -2.80
CA ALA A 108 -1.05 -9.30 -3.21
C ALA A 108 -0.61 -8.17 -4.16
N LEU A 109 -1.13 -8.18 -5.39
CA LEU A 109 -0.87 -7.16 -6.40
C LEU A 109 -2.02 -6.18 -6.47
N HIS A 110 -1.70 -4.89 -6.46
CA HIS A 110 -2.65 -3.79 -6.44
C HIS A 110 -2.43 -2.86 -7.62
N VAL A 111 -3.50 -2.28 -8.17
CA VAL A 111 -3.36 -1.18 -9.14
C VAL A 111 -2.86 0.09 -8.43
N SER A 112 -3.26 0.30 -7.18
CA SER A 112 -2.83 1.41 -6.31
C SER A 112 -2.94 1.00 -4.84
N LYS A 113 -2.31 1.77 -3.94
CA LYS A 113 -2.43 1.51 -2.48
C LYS A 113 -3.82 1.77 -1.90
N THR A 114 -4.69 2.47 -2.62
CA THR A 114 -6.07 2.77 -2.19
C THR A 114 -7.07 1.74 -2.70
N ALA A 115 -6.67 0.89 -3.66
CA ALA A 115 -7.49 -0.16 -4.21
C ALA A 115 -7.19 -1.52 -3.54
N PRO A 116 -8.20 -2.39 -3.42
CA PRO A 116 -7.97 -3.80 -3.11
C PRO A 116 -7.04 -4.46 -4.12
N SER A 117 -6.43 -5.57 -3.73
CA SER A 117 -5.60 -6.37 -4.63
C SER A 117 -6.45 -6.98 -5.74
N TYR A 118 -6.03 -6.86 -6.99
CA TYR A 118 -6.69 -7.54 -8.10
C TYR A 118 -6.20 -8.98 -8.26
N LEU A 119 -4.99 -9.29 -7.79
CA LEU A 119 -4.42 -10.62 -7.80
C LEU A 119 -3.81 -10.92 -6.44
N ARG A 120 -4.14 -12.09 -5.90
CA ARG A 120 -3.57 -12.61 -4.67
C ARG A 120 -3.26 -14.09 -4.87
N GLY A 121 -2.20 -14.57 -4.24
CA GLY A 121 -1.90 -15.99 -4.22
C GLY A 121 -0.87 -16.38 -3.17
N ALA A 122 -0.90 -17.65 -2.77
CA ALA A 122 0.09 -18.22 -1.86
C ALA A 122 1.43 -18.38 -2.59
N VAL A 123 2.53 -18.01 -1.94
CA VAL A 123 3.88 -18.17 -2.50
C VAL A 123 4.23 -19.65 -2.50
N LYS A 124 4.59 -20.17 -3.66
CA LYS A 124 5.03 -21.56 -3.84
C LYS A 124 6.52 -21.66 -4.12
N ASP A 125 7.08 -20.65 -4.79
CA ASP A 125 8.50 -20.60 -5.12
C ASP A 125 8.95 -19.14 -5.36
N TRP A 126 10.25 -18.92 -5.52
CA TRP A 126 10.83 -17.62 -5.80
C TRP A 126 12.10 -17.76 -6.63
N ARG A 127 12.47 -16.70 -7.36
CA ARG A 127 13.74 -16.67 -8.09
C ARG A 127 14.30 -15.28 -8.24
N VAL A 128 15.63 -15.19 -8.34
CA VAL A 128 16.33 -13.95 -8.65
C VAL A 128 16.36 -13.74 -10.17
N LYS A 129 16.00 -12.54 -10.61
CA LYS A 129 16.13 -12.09 -12.01
C LYS A 129 16.95 -10.82 -12.13
N PRO A 130 17.65 -10.63 -13.26
CA PRO A 130 18.20 -9.32 -13.62
C PRO A 130 17.07 -8.31 -13.73
N ARG A 131 17.23 -7.14 -13.10
CA ARG A 131 16.30 -6.03 -13.27
C ARG A 131 16.83 -5.15 -14.39
N ASN A 132 16.41 -5.42 -15.63
CA ASN A 132 16.68 -4.50 -16.74
C ASN A 132 15.73 -3.31 -16.62
N LEU A 133 16.31 -2.11 -16.62
CA LEU A 133 15.60 -0.84 -16.46
C LEU A 133 14.45 -0.72 -17.47
N SER A 134 13.28 -0.29 -17.03
CA SER A 134 12.31 0.31 -17.94
C SER A 134 12.84 1.70 -18.33
N PRO A 135 12.89 2.08 -19.62
CA PRO A 135 13.36 3.40 -20.07
C PRO A 135 12.51 4.58 -19.54
N ALA A 136 11.36 4.31 -18.93
CA ALA A 136 10.35 5.30 -18.60
C ALA A 136 10.73 6.32 -17.50
N THR A 137 11.78 6.06 -16.70
CA THR A 137 12.14 6.96 -15.58
C THR A 137 13.59 7.43 -15.57
N GLY A 138 14.46 6.93 -16.46
CA GLY A 138 15.85 7.39 -16.59
C GLY A 138 16.73 7.26 -15.33
N GLN A 139 16.20 6.76 -14.21
CA GLN A 139 16.92 6.63 -12.95
C GLN A 139 17.62 5.28 -12.90
N GLN A 140 18.96 5.32 -12.96
CA GLN A 140 19.80 4.19 -12.61
C GLN A 140 19.57 3.85 -11.13
N THR A 141 18.80 2.80 -10.87
CA THR A 141 18.75 2.22 -9.53
C THR A 141 20.03 1.42 -9.31
N LYS A 142 20.70 1.61 -8.17
CA LYS A 142 21.92 0.85 -7.79
C LYS A 142 21.68 -0.66 -7.69
N ILE A 143 20.42 -1.11 -7.76
CA ILE A 143 19.98 -2.48 -7.49
C ILE A 143 19.77 -3.20 -8.83
N LYS A 144 20.72 -4.05 -9.20
CA LYS A 144 20.77 -4.76 -10.50
C LYS A 144 19.93 -6.04 -10.57
N LYS A 145 19.35 -6.47 -9.44
CA LYS A 145 18.62 -7.74 -9.31
C LYS A 145 17.27 -7.49 -8.65
N GLY A 146 16.30 -8.33 -8.94
CA GLY A 146 15.03 -8.39 -8.20
C GLY A 146 14.54 -9.82 -8.09
N ILE A 147 13.45 -10.00 -7.36
CA ILE A 147 12.82 -11.29 -7.09
C ILE A 147 11.50 -11.37 -7.82
N GLU A 148 11.26 -12.51 -8.46
CA GLU A 148 9.93 -12.93 -8.89
C GLU A 148 9.43 -14.01 -7.95
N PHE A 149 8.14 -13.97 -7.62
CA PHE A 149 7.46 -15.01 -6.85
C PHE A 149 6.63 -15.86 -7.78
N LEU A 150 6.68 -17.18 -7.62
CA LEU A 150 5.67 -18.08 -8.15
C LEU A 150 4.55 -18.15 -7.14
N ILE A 151 3.35 -17.77 -7.56
CA ILE A 151 2.17 -17.85 -6.71
C ILE A 151 1.14 -18.79 -7.31
N GLU A 152 0.37 -19.41 -6.43
CA GLU A 152 -0.87 -20.07 -6.75
C GLU A 152 -2.01 -19.07 -6.51
N PRO A 153 -2.63 -18.51 -7.58
CA PRO A 153 -3.70 -17.54 -7.45
C PRO A 153 -4.87 -18.09 -6.64
N GLY A 154 -5.41 -17.28 -5.75
CA GLY A 154 -6.57 -17.65 -4.96
C GLY A 154 -6.85 -16.72 -3.79
N GLY A 155 -8.08 -16.85 -3.27
CA GLY A 155 -8.59 -16.08 -2.15
C GLY A 155 -9.16 -14.72 -2.53
N GLU A 156 -9.82 -14.10 -1.55
CA GLU A 156 -10.50 -12.81 -1.74
C GLU A 156 -9.50 -11.65 -1.89
N PRO A 157 -9.87 -10.60 -2.65
CA PRO A 157 -9.15 -9.33 -2.70
C PRO A 157 -8.85 -8.79 -1.30
N LEU A 158 -7.60 -8.39 -1.06
CA LEU A 158 -7.18 -7.80 0.20
C LEU A 158 -6.99 -6.29 0.06
N PRO A 159 -7.34 -5.50 1.08
CA PRO A 159 -6.87 -4.11 1.15
C PRO A 159 -5.34 -4.08 1.21
N TRP A 160 -4.74 -2.96 0.83
CA TRP A 160 -3.30 -2.76 1.00
C TRP A 160 -2.90 -2.94 2.47
N ARG A 161 -2.00 -3.88 2.74
CA ARG A 161 -1.44 -4.12 4.07
C ARG A 161 0.08 -4.19 3.96
N GLY A 162 0.78 -3.24 4.55
CA GLY A 162 2.21 -3.38 4.67
C GLY A 162 2.95 -2.09 4.92
N GLU A 163 4.06 -2.23 5.63
CA GLU A 163 4.96 -1.14 5.98
C GLU A 163 5.99 -0.96 4.85
N GLY A 164 6.12 0.26 4.33
CA GLY A 164 7.07 0.58 3.25
C GLY A 164 6.76 1.88 2.50
N ALA A 165 7.82 2.62 2.13
CA ALA A 165 7.75 3.73 1.18
C ALA A 165 7.81 3.20 -0.27
N GLY A 166 7.11 3.86 -1.21
CA GLY A 166 7.13 3.50 -2.63
C GLY A 166 6.13 2.40 -3.02
N GLU A 167 6.47 1.53 -3.96
CA GLU A 167 5.57 0.58 -4.62
C GLU A 167 5.42 -0.78 -3.90
N LYS A 168 5.99 -0.95 -2.71
CA LYS A 168 5.95 -2.20 -1.94
C LYS A 168 5.57 -2.00 -0.48
N GLY A 169 5.02 -3.02 0.15
CA GLY A 169 4.75 -3.11 1.58
C GLY A 169 4.91 -4.53 2.11
N TYR A 170 5.49 -4.68 3.30
CA TYR A 170 5.58 -5.96 3.99
C TYR A 170 4.54 -6.03 5.11
N TYR A 171 3.78 -7.11 5.12
CA TYR A 171 2.94 -7.48 6.26
C TYR A 171 3.69 -8.52 7.09
N TYR A 172 4.06 -8.14 8.31
CA TYR A 172 4.70 -9.01 9.27
C TYR A 172 3.62 -9.68 10.13
N GLY A 173 3.71 -10.99 10.30
CA GLY A 173 2.92 -11.69 11.31
C GLY A 173 3.43 -11.39 12.72
N GLU A 174 2.55 -11.47 13.70
CA GLU A 174 3.00 -11.82 15.04
C GLU A 174 3.27 -13.32 15.05
N ASP A 175 4.43 -13.72 15.57
CA ASP A 175 4.76 -15.11 15.83
C ASP A 175 3.63 -15.66 16.72
N GLN A 176 2.73 -16.47 16.16
CA GLN A 176 1.91 -17.33 16.99
C GLN A 176 2.83 -18.45 17.48
N LEU A 177 3.66 -18.12 18.48
CA LEU A 177 4.12 -19.14 19.41
C LEU A 177 2.85 -19.81 19.96
N PRO A 178 2.70 -21.14 19.82
CA PRO A 178 1.61 -21.83 20.49
C PRO A 178 1.69 -21.52 22.00
N PRO A 179 0.55 -21.31 22.69
CA PRO A 179 0.59 -21.28 24.14
C PRO A 179 1.10 -22.63 24.65
N ASP A 180 2.08 -22.59 25.55
CA ASP A 180 2.56 -23.76 26.32
C ASP A 180 1.41 -24.49 27.03
#